data_AF-A0A534ZMB3-F1
#
_entry.id   AF-A0A534ZMB3-F1
#
_cell.length_a   1.000
_cell.length_b   1.000
_cell.length_c   1.000
_cell.angle_alpha   90.00
_cell.angle_beta   90.00
_cell.angle_gamma   90.00
#
_symmetry.space_group_name_H-M   'P 1'
#
loop_
_entity.id
_entity.type
_entity.pdbx_description
1 polymer ?
#
loop_
_entity_poly.entity_id
_entity_poly.type
_entity_poly.pdbx_seq_one_letter_code
_entity_poly.pdbx_strand_id
1 'polypeptide(L)'
;MALSRQTTSSWDLRALFTLTHHLNKVDPGIRFKFVEHPRQDRPLREQVQRLFKEGDHIVIGSPKSNQFSEEVVCHAYNVAPYSPDQLYAFEFAFRWGSRQAVSSSFGSPAENGDVGIVSVATGELVARRTLVTQGQGEDCALIIVERVFRPVARRAHGRNDENIIIVILGYSGIGTVAGAHVAISKEFARALYPERTGKPLMKVVSATYARPPGPSSDDNREVTEARLLEN
;
A
#
# COMPACT_ATOMS: atom_id res chain seq x y z
N MET A 1 26.89 -17.17 -9.49
CA MET A 1 25.52 -17.32 -10.04
C MET A 1 24.65 -17.88 -8.93
N ALA A 2 23.80 -17.05 -8.32
CA ALA A 2 22.79 -17.45 -7.34
C ALA A 2 21.68 -16.40 -7.39
N LEU A 3 20.73 -16.59 -8.30
CA LEU A 3 19.44 -15.93 -8.24
C LEU A 3 18.71 -16.54 -7.04
N SER A 4 18.81 -15.90 -5.88
CA SER A 4 18.07 -16.34 -4.70
C SER A 4 16.59 -16.23 -5.02
N ARG A 5 15.91 -17.38 -5.06
CA ARG A 5 14.45 -17.52 -5.09
C ARG A 5 13.82 -16.40 -4.27
N GLN A 6 13.03 -15.54 -4.91
CA GLN A 6 12.12 -14.64 -4.21
C GLN A 6 11.06 -15.52 -3.56
N THR A 7 11.35 -15.99 -2.36
CA THR A 7 10.35 -16.64 -1.50
C THR A 7 9.36 -15.57 -1.10
N THR A 8 8.14 -15.65 -1.63
CA THR A 8 6.94 -15.13 -0.96
C THR A 8 7.08 -15.51 0.50
N SER A 9 7.24 -14.52 1.39
CA SER A 9 7.51 -14.82 2.78
C SER A 9 6.27 -15.50 3.38
N SER A 10 6.44 -16.34 4.41
CA SER A 10 5.31 -16.96 5.13
C SER A 10 4.29 -15.91 5.61
N TRP A 11 4.78 -14.69 5.85
CA TRP A 11 4.03 -13.49 6.14
C TRP A 11 3.10 -13.04 5.00
N ASP A 12 3.60 -13.03 3.75
CA ASP A 12 2.82 -12.64 2.57
C ASP A 12 1.69 -13.65 2.26
N LEU A 13 1.90 -14.94 2.51
CA LEU A 13 0.84 -15.93 2.31
C LEU A 13 -0.28 -15.79 3.35
N ARG A 14 0.04 -15.43 4.60
CA ARG A 14 -0.95 -15.26 5.67
C ARG A 14 -1.92 -14.12 5.40
N ALA A 15 -1.44 -12.95 4.97
CA ALA A 15 -2.36 -11.84 4.74
C ALA A 15 -3.23 -12.04 3.50
N LEU A 16 -2.70 -12.71 2.46
CA LEU A 16 -3.50 -13.11 1.31
C LEU A 16 -4.67 -14.01 1.73
N PHE A 17 -4.41 -14.98 2.60
CA PHE A 17 -5.43 -15.86 3.14
C PHE A 17 -6.47 -15.07 3.96
N THR A 18 -6.03 -14.20 4.88
CA THR A 18 -6.92 -13.36 5.70
C THR A 18 -7.82 -12.47 4.86
N LEU A 19 -7.26 -11.78 3.86
CA LEU A 19 -8.00 -10.90 2.96
C LEU A 19 -9.07 -11.69 2.18
N THR A 20 -8.66 -12.81 1.58
CA THR A 20 -9.57 -13.65 0.78
C THR A 20 -10.69 -14.23 1.64
N HIS A 21 -10.37 -14.70 2.84
CA HIS A 21 -11.36 -15.21 3.78
C HIS A 21 -12.37 -14.14 4.21
N HIS A 22 -11.89 -12.93 4.54
CA HIS A 22 -12.76 -11.84 4.94
C HIS A 22 -13.69 -11.39 3.81
N LEU A 23 -13.15 -11.21 2.61
CA LEU A 23 -13.96 -10.75 1.48
C LEU A 23 -15.05 -11.76 1.11
N ASN A 24 -14.74 -13.07 1.12
CA ASN A 24 -15.74 -14.12 0.91
C ASN A 24 -16.82 -14.16 2.00
N LYS A 25 -16.50 -13.71 3.22
CA LYS A 25 -17.48 -13.59 4.32
C LYS A 25 -18.39 -12.37 4.14
N VAL A 26 -17.86 -11.26 3.63
CA VAL A 26 -18.61 -10.02 3.39
C VAL A 26 -19.53 -10.16 2.19
N ASP A 27 -19.02 -10.74 1.10
CA ASP A 27 -19.77 -11.01 -0.12
C ASP A 27 -19.35 -12.38 -0.68
N PRO A 28 -20.15 -13.44 -0.49
CA PRO A 28 -19.83 -14.77 -1.03
C PRO A 28 -19.83 -14.86 -2.56
N GLY A 29 -20.40 -13.87 -3.25
CA GLY A 29 -20.50 -13.83 -4.72
C GLY A 29 -19.31 -13.16 -5.40
N ILE A 30 -18.42 -12.55 -4.63
CA ILE A 30 -17.26 -11.83 -5.15
C ILE A 30 -16.27 -12.80 -5.82
N ARG A 31 -15.72 -12.40 -6.97
CA ARG A 31 -14.72 -13.20 -7.71
C ARG A 31 -13.39 -12.49 -7.70
N PHE A 32 -12.35 -13.16 -7.20
CA PHE A 32 -10.99 -12.63 -7.19
C PHE A 32 -10.12 -13.29 -8.25
N LYS A 33 -9.22 -12.49 -8.81
CA LYS A 33 -8.09 -12.96 -9.60
C LYS A 33 -6.82 -12.37 -9.02
N PHE A 34 -5.91 -13.23 -8.58
CA PHE A 34 -4.58 -12.81 -8.15
C PHE A 34 -3.66 -12.72 -9.36
N VAL A 35 -2.92 -11.62 -9.43
CA VAL A 35 -1.93 -11.38 -10.47
C VAL A 35 -0.65 -10.96 -9.78
N GLU A 36 0.42 -11.71 -9.99
CA GLU A 36 1.75 -11.36 -9.53
C GLU A 36 2.42 -10.44 -10.56
N HIS A 37 3.05 -9.38 -10.07
CA HIS A 37 3.81 -8.43 -10.89
C HIS A 37 5.30 -8.51 -10.50
N PRO A 38 6.12 -9.31 -11.21
CA PRO A 38 7.55 -9.40 -10.93
C PRO A 38 8.25 -8.06 -11.19
N ARG A 39 9.37 -7.81 -10.49
CA ARG A 39 10.17 -6.58 -10.70
C ARG A 39 10.75 -6.58 -12.11
N GLN A 40 10.65 -5.43 -12.78
CA GLN A 40 11.19 -5.08 -14.10
C GLN A 40 10.51 -5.78 -15.29
N ASP A 41 9.62 -5.05 -15.95
CA ASP A 41 9.16 -5.43 -17.29
C ASP A 41 8.72 -4.19 -18.11
N ARG A 42 9.11 -4.12 -19.40
CA ARG A 42 8.64 -3.05 -20.32
C ARG A 42 7.09 -2.91 -20.42
N PRO A 43 6.26 -3.96 -20.26
CA PRO A 43 4.80 -3.78 -20.25
C PRO A 43 4.24 -3.13 -18.97
N LEU A 44 5.05 -2.70 -18.00
CA LEU A 44 4.56 -2.16 -16.72
C LEU A 44 3.61 -0.97 -16.89
N ARG A 45 3.94 -0.02 -17.77
CA ARG A 45 3.09 1.13 -18.07
C ARG A 45 1.74 0.74 -18.67
N GLU A 46 1.71 -0.27 -19.53
CA GLU A 46 0.46 -0.79 -20.11
C GLU A 46 -0.39 -1.49 -19.06
N GLN A 47 0.24 -2.23 -18.15
CA GLN A 47 -0.44 -2.90 -17.04
C GLN A 47 -1.07 -1.90 -16.06
N VAL A 48 -0.34 -0.83 -15.71
CA VAL A 48 -0.89 0.27 -14.91
C VAL A 48 -2.07 0.91 -15.64
N GLN A 49 -1.92 1.28 -16.92
CA GLN A 49 -3.05 1.86 -17.67
C GLN A 49 -4.25 0.91 -17.77
N ARG A 50 -4.02 -0.39 -17.89
CA ARG A 50 -5.09 -1.40 -17.91
C ARG A 50 -5.83 -1.43 -16.58
N LEU A 51 -5.11 -1.40 -15.47
CA LEU A 51 -5.68 -1.35 -14.12
C LEU A 51 -6.65 -0.18 -13.96
N PHE A 52 -6.32 1.00 -14.48
CA PHE A 52 -7.22 2.17 -14.39
C PHE A 52 -8.41 2.12 -15.37
N LYS A 53 -8.38 1.23 -16.36
CA LYS A 53 -9.46 1.07 -17.35
C LYS A 53 -10.42 -0.07 -17.01
N GLU A 54 -9.95 -1.08 -16.29
CA GLU A 54 -10.67 -2.33 -16.04
C GLU A 54 -11.09 -2.42 -14.58
N GLY A 55 -12.37 -2.72 -14.30
CA GLY A 55 -12.85 -3.20 -12.99
C GLY A 55 -12.44 -2.41 -11.74
N ASP A 56 -12.69 -3.03 -10.58
CA ASP A 56 -12.20 -2.57 -9.28
C ASP A 56 -10.94 -3.36 -8.92
N HIS A 57 -9.95 -2.70 -8.32
CA HIS A 57 -8.65 -3.29 -8.04
C HIS A 57 -8.15 -2.96 -6.63
N ILE A 58 -7.57 -3.96 -5.98
CA ILE A 58 -6.77 -3.79 -4.77
C ILE A 58 -5.33 -4.14 -5.10
N VAL A 59 -4.43 -3.18 -4.90
CA VAL A 59 -2.99 -3.33 -5.11
C VAL A 59 -2.30 -3.33 -3.75
N ILE A 60 -1.57 -4.38 -3.43
CA ILE A 60 -0.85 -4.51 -2.16
C ILE A 60 0.64 -4.60 -2.47
N GLY A 61 1.44 -3.77 -1.80
CA GLY A 61 2.87 -3.77 -2.02
C GLY A 61 3.66 -3.05 -0.95
N SER A 62 4.96 -3.00 -1.16
CA SER A 62 5.86 -2.11 -0.46
C SER A 62 6.65 -1.34 -1.52
N PRO A 63 6.60 -0.01 -1.54
CA PRO A 63 7.25 0.78 -2.61
C PRO A 63 8.76 0.66 -2.58
N LYS A 64 9.35 0.38 -1.41
CA LYS A 64 10.77 0.01 -1.28
C LYS A 64 11.13 -1.23 -2.11
N SER A 65 10.15 -2.11 -2.33
CA SER A 65 10.35 -3.44 -2.86
C SER A 65 9.51 -3.76 -4.10
N ASN A 66 8.65 -2.87 -4.59
CA ASN A 66 7.78 -3.14 -5.73
C ASN A 66 7.55 -1.88 -6.56
N GLN A 67 8.23 -1.85 -7.71
CA GLN A 67 8.12 -0.82 -8.74
C GLN A 67 6.68 -0.57 -9.21
N PHE A 68 5.89 -1.63 -9.42
CA PHE A 68 4.49 -1.52 -9.85
C PHE A 68 3.65 -0.69 -8.88
N SER A 69 3.82 -0.91 -7.58
CA SER A 69 3.04 -0.23 -6.56
C SER A 69 3.29 1.29 -6.52
N GLU A 70 4.52 1.70 -6.84
CA GLU A 70 4.87 3.11 -7.00
C GLU A 70 4.28 3.69 -8.29
N GLU A 71 4.35 2.97 -9.42
CA GLU A 71 3.78 3.47 -10.67
C GLU A 71 2.26 3.63 -10.62
N VAL A 72 1.54 2.74 -9.93
CA VAL A 72 0.09 2.88 -9.73
C VAL A 72 -0.22 4.16 -8.95
N VAL A 73 0.50 4.43 -7.85
CA VAL A 73 0.29 5.67 -7.07
C VAL A 73 0.67 6.89 -7.89
N CYS A 74 1.83 6.89 -8.55
CA CYS A 74 2.26 8.02 -9.37
C CYS A 74 1.28 8.28 -10.53
N HIS A 75 0.71 7.24 -11.14
CA HIS A 75 -0.34 7.37 -12.15
C HIS A 75 -1.60 8.03 -11.58
N ALA A 76 -2.06 7.64 -10.39
CA ALA A 76 -3.22 8.23 -9.74
C ALA A 76 -3.02 9.73 -9.44
N TYR A 77 -1.80 10.12 -9.05
CA TYR A 77 -1.45 11.52 -8.78
C TYR A 77 -1.00 12.31 -10.02
N ASN A 78 -0.97 11.69 -11.20
CA ASN A 78 -0.45 12.26 -12.44
C ASN A 78 0.98 12.84 -12.30
N VAL A 79 1.86 12.08 -11.63
CA VAL A 79 3.28 12.41 -11.47
C VAL A 79 4.17 11.35 -12.12
N ALA A 80 5.41 11.71 -12.45
CA ALA A 80 6.40 10.75 -12.91
C ALA A 80 6.83 9.85 -11.72
N PRO A 81 6.93 8.52 -11.91
CA PRO A 81 7.46 7.62 -10.87
C PRO A 81 8.98 7.73 -10.78
N TYR A 82 9.53 7.37 -9.62
CA TYR A 82 10.96 7.37 -9.34
C TYR A 82 11.65 8.73 -9.51
N SER A 83 10.89 9.81 -9.26
CA SER A 83 11.27 11.21 -9.41
C SER A 83 11.21 11.92 -8.05
N PRO A 84 12.30 11.92 -7.25
CA PRO A 84 12.30 12.46 -5.89
C PRO A 84 11.91 13.94 -5.80
N ASP A 85 12.10 14.70 -6.87
CA ASP A 85 11.66 16.08 -6.99
C ASP A 85 10.13 16.23 -6.94
N GLN A 86 9.36 15.17 -7.18
CA GLN A 86 7.90 15.20 -7.17
C GLN A 86 7.28 14.95 -5.78
N LEU A 87 8.09 14.83 -4.72
CA LEU A 87 7.63 14.51 -3.36
C LEU A 87 6.50 15.43 -2.85
N TYR A 88 6.54 16.71 -3.23
CA TYR A 88 5.56 17.72 -2.82
C TYR A 88 4.15 17.50 -3.40
N ALA A 89 3.97 16.58 -4.35
CA ALA A 89 2.67 16.24 -4.91
C ALA A 89 1.81 15.38 -3.96
N PHE A 90 2.43 14.81 -2.92
CA PHE A 90 1.80 13.90 -1.98
C PHE A 90 1.56 14.56 -0.63
N GLU A 91 0.50 14.14 0.06
CA GLU A 91 0.22 14.61 1.42
C GLU A 91 1.15 13.93 2.44
N PHE A 92 1.36 12.63 2.26
CA PHE A 92 2.23 11.82 3.10
C PHE A 92 3.27 11.09 2.25
N ALA A 93 4.41 10.80 2.88
CA ALA A 93 5.52 10.12 2.22
C ALA A 93 6.22 9.13 3.15
N PHE A 94 6.91 8.15 2.56
CA PHE A 94 7.77 7.25 3.31
C PHE A 94 9.11 7.91 3.66
N ARG A 95 9.59 7.72 4.88
CA ARG A 95 10.95 8.09 5.30
C ARG A 95 11.77 6.84 5.59
N TRP A 96 12.77 6.54 4.77
CA TRP A 96 13.54 5.30 4.79
C TRP A 96 14.86 5.36 5.54
N GLY A 97 15.09 4.41 6.44
CA GLY A 97 16.32 4.36 7.24
C GLY A 97 17.61 4.04 6.47
N SER A 98 17.57 3.76 5.17
CA SER A 98 18.76 3.48 4.36
C SER A 98 19.03 4.62 3.37
N ARG A 99 20.20 5.27 3.49
CA ARG A 99 20.69 6.29 2.53
C ARG A 99 20.81 5.79 1.09
N GLN A 100 20.90 4.47 0.90
CA GLN A 100 21.04 3.82 -0.41
C GLN A 100 19.71 3.61 -1.18
N ALA A 101 18.56 3.97 -0.61
CA ALA A 101 17.24 3.67 -1.17
C ALA A 101 16.37 4.93 -1.09
N VAL A 102 15.63 5.39 -2.10
CA VAL A 102 15.12 4.79 -3.34
C VAL A 102 14.97 5.95 -4.32
N SER A 103 15.23 5.77 -5.62
CA SER A 103 14.68 6.68 -6.64
C SER A 103 13.16 6.54 -6.57
N SER A 104 12.50 7.32 -5.72
CA SER A 104 11.05 7.25 -5.48
C SER A 104 10.45 8.64 -5.49
N SER A 105 9.25 8.76 -6.02
CA SER A 105 8.52 10.04 -6.05
C SER A 105 7.80 10.38 -4.76
N PHE A 106 7.57 9.41 -3.86
CA PHE A 106 6.81 9.62 -2.62
C PHE A 106 7.51 9.01 -1.40
N GLY A 107 8.83 8.90 -1.47
CA GLY A 107 9.66 8.55 -0.32
C GLY A 107 11.00 9.28 -0.31
N SER A 108 11.57 9.42 0.88
CA SER A 108 12.79 10.16 1.16
C SER A 108 13.68 9.39 2.14
N PRO A 109 15.00 9.65 2.17
CA PRO A 109 15.88 9.08 3.19
C PRO A 109 15.60 9.70 4.57
N ALA A 110 15.82 8.93 5.64
CA ALA A 110 15.77 9.40 7.02
C ALA A 110 17.08 10.12 7.40
N GLU A 111 16.97 11.27 8.05
CA GLU A 111 18.14 12.04 8.51
C GLU A 111 18.53 11.74 9.96
N ASN A 112 17.56 11.42 10.85
CA ASN A 112 17.79 11.27 12.31
C ASN A 112 17.17 10.00 12.91
N GLY A 113 17.04 8.91 12.14
CA GLY A 113 16.42 7.68 12.64
C GLY A 113 14.88 7.73 12.75
N ASP A 114 14.27 8.85 12.39
CA ASP A 114 12.82 8.94 12.15
C ASP A 114 12.47 8.21 10.86
N VAL A 115 12.06 6.97 11.05
CA VAL A 115 11.82 5.97 10.01
C VAL A 115 10.33 5.63 10.09
N GLY A 116 9.60 5.81 8.99
CA GLY A 116 8.14 5.63 8.99
C GLY A 116 7.43 6.43 7.91
N ILE A 117 6.27 6.99 8.23
CA ILE A 117 5.49 7.88 7.35
C ILE A 117 5.50 9.29 7.92
N VAL A 118 5.67 10.28 7.05
CA VAL A 118 5.76 11.69 7.41
C VAL A 118 4.71 12.52 6.67
N SER A 119 4.28 13.62 7.28
CA SER A 119 3.57 14.69 6.58
C SER A 119 4.55 15.41 5.67
N VAL A 120 4.22 15.55 4.39
CA VAL A 120 5.08 16.28 3.45
C VAL A 120 5.05 17.78 3.74
N ALA A 121 3.91 18.30 4.23
CA ALA A 121 3.75 19.72 4.53
C ALA A 121 4.58 20.17 5.74
N THR A 122 4.63 19.36 6.81
CA THR A 122 5.31 19.73 8.07
C THR A 122 6.66 19.02 8.25
N GLY A 123 6.90 17.93 7.54
CA GLY A 123 8.08 17.07 7.70
C GLY A 123 8.04 16.19 8.95
N GLU A 124 6.98 16.25 9.75
CA GLU A 124 6.83 15.54 11.01
C GLU A 124 6.51 14.06 10.79
N LEU A 125 7.01 13.20 11.69
CA LEU A 125 6.72 11.77 11.67
C LEU A 125 5.30 11.52 12.19
N VAL A 126 4.44 11.02 11.31
CA VAL A 126 3.02 10.76 11.59
C VAL A 126 2.80 9.32 12.05
N ALA A 127 3.58 8.37 11.51
CA ALA A 127 3.56 6.98 11.97
C ALA A 127 4.96 6.39 11.95
N ARG A 128 5.39 5.80 13.07
CA ARG A 128 6.75 5.29 13.27
C ARG A 128 6.87 3.83 12.84
N ARG A 129 8.06 3.47 12.34
CA ARG A 129 8.50 2.10 12.19
C ARG A 129 9.67 1.83 13.12
N THR A 130 9.55 0.81 13.95
CA THR A 130 10.63 0.29 14.79
C THR A 130 11.01 -1.13 14.34
N LEU A 131 12.28 -1.49 14.47
CA LEU A 131 12.77 -2.85 14.20
C LEU A 131 13.17 -3.47 15.54
N VAL A 132 12.40 -4.46 15.99
CA VAL A 132 12.71 -5.22 17.21
C VAL A 132 13.10 -6.66 16.91
N THR A 133 14.03 -7.19 17.71
CA THR A 133 14.45 -8.60 17.67
C THR A 133 13.54 -9.49 18.51
N GLN A 134 12.85 -8.91 19.51
CA GLN A 134 11.85 -9.55 20.36
C GLN A 134 10.97 -8.47 21.01
N GLY A 135 9.72 -8.80 21.37
CA GLY A 135 8.83 -7.90 22.12
C GLY A 135 7.94 -7.06 21.22
N GLN A 136 7.55 -5.87 21.69
CA GLN A 136 6.63 -4.99 20.97
C GLN A 136 7.38 -4.05 20.02
N GLY A 137 6.80 -3.82 18.84
CA GLY A 137 7.29 -2.86 17.87
C GLY A 137 6.15 -2.19 17.10
N GLU A 138 6.52 -1.24 16.25
CA GLU A 138 5.61 -0.39 15.49
C GLU A 138 5.95 -0.44 14.01
N ASP A 139 4.92 -0.32 13.19
CA ASP A 139 5.03 -0.31 11.74
C ASP A 139 3.86 0.49 11.15
N CYS A 140 3.89 0.77 9.85
CA CYS A 140 2.92 1.68 9.25
C CYS A 140 2.67 1.39 7.76
N ALA A 141 1.54 1.91 7.27
CA ALA A 141 1.14 1.78 5.87
C ALA A 141 0.43 3.04 5.37
N LEU A 142 0.48 3.27 4.05
CA LEU A 142 -0.39 4.22 3.35
C LEU A 142 -1.51 3.45 2.66
N ILE A 143 -2.73 3.97 2.77
CA ILE A 143 -3.87 3.58 1.96
C ILE A 143 -4.16 4.72 0.99
N ILE A 144 -4.16 4.43 -0.30
CA ILE A 144 -4.55 5.35 -1.36
C ILE A 144 -5.82 4.83 -2.00
N VAL A 145 -6.84 5.67 -2.13
CA VAL A 145 -8.10 5.32 -2.81
C VAL A 145 -8.33 6.30 -3.96
N GLU A 146 -8.44 5.76 -5.17
CA GLU A 146 -8.74 6.52 -6.37
C GLU A 146 -10.06 6.05 -7.00
N ARG A 147 -10.94 7.01 -7.29
CA ARG A 147 -12.23 6.78 -7.95
C ARG A 147 -12.16 7.21 -9.41
N VAL A 148 -12.08 6.25 -10.32
CA VAL A 148 -11.97 6.51 -11.76
C VAL A 148 -13.35 6.51 -12.39
N PHE A 149 -13.88 7.70 -12.65
CA PHE A 149 -15.19 7.87 -13.28
C PHE A 149 -15.15 7.57 -14.78
N ARG A 150 -16.04 6.69 -15.24
CA ARG A 150 -16.13 6.33 -16.65
C ARG A 150 -16.89 7.40 -17.44
N PRO A 151 -16.34 7.89 -18.57
CA PRO A 151 -17.05 8.77 -19.48
C PRO A 151 -18.36 8.14 -19.95
N VAL A 152 -19.41 8.95 -20.13
CA VAL A 152 -20.76 8.48 -20.51
C VAL A 152 -20.71 7.54 -21.72
N ALA A 153 -19.91 7.87 -22.74
CA ALA A 153 -19.76 7.08 -23.96
C ALA A 153 -19.13 5.67 -23.76
N ARG A 154 -18.53 5.39 -22.60
CA ARG A 154 -17.88 4.11 -22.27
C ARG A 154 -18.62 3.32 -21.17
N ARG A 155 -19.79 3.80 -20.74
CA ARG A 155 -20.62 3.10 -19.75
C ARG A 155 -21.30 1.90 -20.40
N ALA A 156 -21.08 0.71 -19.86
CA ALA A 156 -21.83 -0.49 -20.24
C ALA A 156 -23.10 -0.58 -19.40
N HIS A 157 -24.21 -1.04 -19.99
CA HIS A 157 -25.47 -1.27 -19.28
C HIS A 157 -25.24 -2.19 -18.07
N GLY A 158 -25.65 -1.76 -16.88
CA GLY A 158 -25.57 -2.56 -15.64
C GLY A 158 -24.20 -2.64 -14.96
N ARG A 159 -23.20 -1.84 -15.37
CA ARG A 159 -21.94 -1.67 -14.61
C ARG A 159 -21.92 -0.34 -13.86
N ASN A 160 -21.21 -0.29 -12.73
CA ASN A 160 -20.94 0.95 -11.99
C ASN A 160 -20.33 2.00 -12.93
N ASP A 161 -20.69 3.27 -12.71
CA ASP A 161 -20.21 4.43 -13.46
C ASP A 161 -18.78 4.84 -13.08
N GLU A 162 -18.18 4.09 -12.15
CA GLU A 162 -16.82 4.25 -11.67
C GLU A 162 -16.11 2.91 -11.51
N ASN A 163 -14.78 2.99 -11.45
CA ASN A 163 -13.88 1.96 -10.93
C ASN A 163 -13.26 2.48 -9.63
N ILE A 164 -13.01 1.59 -8.69
CA ILE A 164 -12.30 1.91 -7.45
C ILE A 164 -10.96 1.19 -7.43
N ILE A 165 -9.90 1.97 -7.21
CA ILE A 165 -8.54 1.47 -7.08
C ILE A 165 -8.07 1.77 -5.67
N ILE A 166 -7.77 0.72 -4.92
CA ILE A 166 -7.25 0.82 -3.56
C ILE A 166 -5.81 0.34 -3.58
N VAL A 167 -4.86 1.20 -3.23
CA VAL A 167 -3.45 0.85 -3.11
C VAL A 167 -3.05 0.86 -1.65
N ILE A 168 -2.53 -0.27 -1.17
CA ILE A 168 -2.07 -0.45 0.20
C ILE A 168 -0.55 -0.64 0.16
N LEU A 169 0.15 0.37 0.65
CA LEU A 169 1.61 0.43 0.64
C LEU A 169 2.13 0.29 2.06
N GLY A 170 2.79 -0.82 2.37
CA GLY A 170 3.42 -1.02 3.67
C GLY A 170 4.84 -0.52 3.72
N TYR A 171 5.23 -0.03 4.89
CA TYR A 171 6.63 0.19 5.21
C TYR A 171 7.40 -1.14 5.21
N SER A 172 6.79 -2.21 5.75
CA SER A 172 7.35 -3.57 5.74
C SER A 172 6.35 -4.62 5.23
N GLY A 173 6.59 -5.90 5.52
CA GLY A 173 6.04 -7.09 4.84
C GLY A 173 4.51 -7.21 4.79
N ILE A 174 4.05 -7.72 3.64
CA ILE A 174 2.71 -7.68 3.01
C ILE A 174 1.88 -6.41 3.17
N GLY A 175 2.51 -5.26 3.06
CA GLY A 175 1.80 -3.97 3.20
C GLY A 175 1.55 -3.64 4.67
N THR A 176 2.49 -4.05 5.53
CA THR A 176 2.36 -4.34 6.96
C THR A 176 0.99 -4.96 7.32
N VAL A 177 0.80 -6.18 6.80
CA VAL A 177 -0.41 -7.03 6.84
C VAL A 177 -1.67 -6.36 6.26
N ALA A 178 -1.41 -5.59 5.21
CA ALA A 178 -2.29 -4.81 4.36
C ALA A 178 -3.12 -3.75 5.07
N GLY A 179 -2.51 -2.87 5.88
CA GLY A 179 -3.30 -1.93 6.70
C GLY A 179 -4.33 -2.65 7.62
N ALA A 180 -4.01 -3.91 7.95
CA ALA A 180 -4.54 -4.87 8.92
C ALA A 180 -6.03 -5.25 8.98
N HIS A 181 -6.98 -4.33 8.83
CA HIS A 181 -8.43 -4.64 8.76
C HIS A 181 -9.25 -3.46 8.21
N VAL A 182 -8.60 -2.33 7.93
CA VAL A 182 -9.22 -1.00 7.81
C VAL A 182 -9.79 -0.74 6.41
N ALA A 183 -9.09 -1.15 5.35
CA ALA A 183 -9.55 -0.99 3.96
C ALA A 183 -10.89 -1.68 3.67
N ILE A 184 -11.22 -2.71 4.46
CA ILE A 184 -12.38 -3.59 4.29
C ILE A 184 -13.33 -3.58 5.50
N SER A 185 -12.96 -2.92 6.61
CA SER A 185 -13.82 -2.79 7.79
C SER A 185 -14.90 -1.75 7.54
N LYS A 186 -16.15 -2.10 7.87
CA LYS A 186 -17.31 -1.21 7.77
C LYS A 186 -17.16 0.07 8.60
N GLU A 187 -16.39 0.01 9.69
CA GLU A 187 -16.12 1.14 10.56
C GLU A 187 -15.41 2.29 9.81
N PHE A 188 -14.47 1.95 8.93
CA PHE A 188 -13.64 2.93 8.24
C PHE A 188 -14.09 3.22 6.81
N ALA A 189 -15.16 2.57 6.34
CA ALA A 189 -15.68 2.75 4.99
C ALA A 189 -15.99 4.22 4.65
N ARG A 190 -16.52 5.01 5.60
CA ARG A 190 -16.77 6.44 5.35
C ARG A 190 -15.48 7.24 5.20
N ALA A 191 -14.47 6.94 6.01
CA ALA A 191 -13.19 7.65 5.99
C ALA A 191 -12.36 7.32 4.73
N LEU A 192 -12.58 6.14 4.14
CA LEU A 192 -11.85 5.65 2.98
C LEU A 192 -12.55 5.90 1.63
N TYR A 193 -13.87 6.16 1.64
CA TYR A 193 -14.67 6.39 0.43
C TYR A 193 -15.37 7.76 0.46
N PRO A 194 -14.62 8.87 0.43
CA PRO A 194 -15.18 10.21 0.44
C PRO A 194 -15.92 10.54 -0.86
N GLU A 195 -16.67 11.64 -0.81
CA GLU A 195 -17.32 12.22 -1.99
C GLU A 195 -16.32 12.58 -3.09
N ARG A 196 -16.83 12.82 -4.30
CA ARG A 196 -16.02 13.05 -5.50
C ARG A 196 -15.22 14.36 -5.39
N THR A 197 -13.96 14.27 -4.97
CA THR A 197 -13.03 15.41 -4.87
C THR A 197 -12.13 15.59 -6.10
N GLY A 198 -12.07 14.58 -6.97
CA GLY A 198 -11.24 14.61 -8.19
C GLY A 198 -9.74 14.43 -7.94
N LYS A 199 -9.36 13.95 -6.74
CA LYS A 199 -7.98 13.59 -6.39
C LYS A 199 -7.99 12.27 -5.61
N PRO A 200 -6.89 11.49 -5.65
CA PRO A 200 -6.77 10.31 -4.82
C PRO A 200 -6.77 10.70 -3.35
N LEU A 201 -7.51 9.95 -2.53
CA LEU A 201 -7.43 10.04 -1.09
C LEU A 201 -6.17 9.32 -0.60
N MET A 202 -5.42 9.92 0.31
CA MET A 202 -4.33 9.26 1.03
C MET A 202 -4.61 9.23 2.52
N LYS A 203 -4.40 8.07 3.14
CA LYS A 203 -4.55 7.87 4.58
C LYS A 203 -3.40 7.09 5.17
N VAL A 204 -3.09 7.38 6.43
CA VAL A 204 -2.01 6.72 7.17
C VAL A 204 -2.61 5.68 8.11
N VAL A 205 -1.99 4.51 8.15
CA VAL A 205 -2.26 3.46 9.13
C VAL A 205 -1.05 3.30 10.04
N SER A 206 -1.30 3.34 11.34
CA SER A 206 -0.33 2.93 12.36
C SER A 206 -0.67 1.53 12.86
N ALA A 207 0.34 0.68 13.05
CA ALA A 207 0.16 -0.68 13.53
C ALA A 207 1.20 -1.02 14.61
N THR A 208 0.75 -1.76 15.62
CA THR A 208 1.60 -2.36 16.65
C THR A 208 1.71 -3.87 16.39
N TYR A 209 2.90 -4.42 16.59
CA TYR A 209 3.16 -5.84 16.45
C TYR A 209 3.93 -6.41 17.63
N ALA A 210 3.68 -7.69 17.92
CA ALA A 210 4.50 -8.49 18.82
C ALA A 210 5.44 -9.39 18.01
N ARG A 211 6.71 -9.52 18.43
CA ARG A 211 7.65 -10.49 17.89
C ARG A 211 7.99 -11.54 18.95
N PRO A 212 7.61 -12.82 18.74
CA PRO A 212 7.97 -13.89 19.66
C PRO A 212 9.48 -14.22 19.57
N PRO A 213 10.08 -14.80 20.63
CA PRO A 213 11.48 -15.21 20.60
C PRO A 213 11.73 -16.21 19.48
N GLY A 214 12.82 -16.04 18.72
CA GLY A 214 13.16 -16.93 17.62
C GLY A 214 14.36 -16.47 16.80
N PRO A 215 14.82 -17.29 15.85
CA PRO A 215 15.92 -16.91 14.94
C PRO A 215 15.56 -15.64 14.16
N SER A 216 16.51 -14.72 14.03
CA SER A 216 16.29 -13.39 13.46
C SER A 216 15.96 -13.40 11.96
N SER A 217 16.28 -14.51 11.26
CA SER A 217 16.10 -14.70 9.82
C SER A 217 14.65 -14.83 9.39
N ASP A 218 13.76 -15.25 10.30
CA ASP A 218 12.35 -15.45 10.00
C ASP A 218 11.55 -14.25 10.49
N ASP A 219 10.80 -13.62 9.57
CA ASP A 219 9.84 -12.59 9.94
C ASP A 219 8.57 -13.27 10.48
N ASN A 220 8.46 -13.28 11.81
CA ASN A 220 7.44 -13.96 12.59
C ASN A 220 6.65 -12.99 13.49
N ARG A 221 6.64 -11.70 13.15
CA ARG A 221 5.87 -10.68 13.86
C ARG A 221 4.38 -11.04 13.85
N GLU A 222 3.56 -10.43 14.70
CA GLU A 222 2.09 -10.59 14.69
C GLU A 222 1.45 -9.24 14.98
N VAL A 223 0.55 -8.76 14.13
CA VAL A 223 -0.14 -7.48 14.35
C VAL A 223 -1.10 -7.63 15.53
N THR A 224 -0.93 -6.79 16.54
CA THR A 224 -1.77 -6.78 17.76
C THR A 224 -2.79 -5.65 17.75
N GLU A 225 -2.49 -4.54 17.07
CA GLU A 225 -3.38 -3.39 16.96
C GLU A 225 -3.12 -2.63 15.65
N ALA A 226 -4.15 -2.02 15.07
CA ALA A 226 -4.02 -1.09 13.96
C ALA A 226 -5.06 0.04 14.03
N ARG A 227 -4.68 1.24 13.61
CA ARG A 227 -5.53 2.44 13.62
C ARG A 227 -5.38 3.23 12.33
N LEU A 228 -6.50 3.70 11.79
CA LEU A 228 -6.52 4.73 10.73
C LEU A 228 -6.31 6.09 11.39
N LEU A 229 -5.32 6.84 10.94
CA LEU A 229 -5.08 8.19 11.45
C LEU A 229 -5.97 9.17 10.71
N GLU A 230 -6.70 10.01 11.45
CA GLU A 230 -7.43 11.14 10.90
C GLU A 230 -6.44 12.28 10.57
N ASN A 231 -6.75 13.05 9.53
CA ASN A 231 -5.91 14.18 9.10
C ASN A 231 -6.27 15.42 9.92
#